data_AF-A0A9E4R4N3-F1
#
_entry.id   AF-A0A9E4R4N3-F1
#
_cell.length_a   1.000
_cell.length_b   1.000
_cell.length_c   1.000
_cell.angle_alpha   90.00
_cell.angle_beta   90.00
_cell.angle_gamma   90.00
#
_symmetry.space_group_name_H-M   'P 1'
#
loop_
_entity.id
_entity.type
_entity.pdbx_description
1 polymer ?
#
loop_
_entity_poly.entity_id
_entity_poly.type
_entity_poly.pdbx_seq_one_letter_code
_entity_poly.pdbx_strand_id
1 'polypeptide(L)'
;IFSGPALKRCVLRGIERATHVGMVGKFSKMAMGYFVTHVAGNKVDTTFLAGLAGQCGASKELQKEMAATSSGRHFGEIALANDQLSLFTLMSQMVCDESHKLLGDDAGKLIVDAMCFDFDGALLGYASTSPGGIPLVSASGASPGVSHNG
;
A
#
# COMPACT_ATOMS: atom_id res chain seq x y z
N ILE A 1 12.89 6.31 7.67
CA ILE A 1 13.15 4.85 7.52
C ILE A 1 13.87 4.63 6.19
N PHE A 2 14.83 3.71 6.15
CA PHE A 2 15.69 3.43 4.98
C PHE A 2 15.20 2.18 4.23
N SER A 3 13.97 2.23 3.71
CA SER A 3 13.35 1.06 3.05
C SER A 3 14.15 0.59 1.84
N GLY A 4 14.65 1.52 1.03
CA GLY A 4 15.37 1.19 -0.20
C GLY A 4 16.70 0.47 0.02
N PRO A 5 17.61 1.01 0.87
CA PRO A 5 18.82 0.30 1.27
C PRO A 5 18.55 -1.07 1.90
N ALA A 6 17.45 -1.23 2.65
CA ALA A 6 17.06 -2.52 3.21
C ALA A 6 16.72 -3.56 2.13
N LEU A 7 15.96 -3.18 1.09
CA LEU A 7 15.67 -4.08 -0.04
C LEU A 7 16.94 -4.52 -0.77
N LYS A 8 17.85 -3.57 -1.06
CA LYS A 8 19.15 -3.88 -1.69
C LYS A 8 20.00 -4.84 -0.83
N ARG A 9 19.93 -4.70 0.50
CA ARG A 9 20.59 -5.64 1.43
C ARG A 9 19.95 -7.01 1.44
N CYS A 10 18.62 -7.11 1.28
CA CYS A 10 17.93 -8.39 1.14
C CYS A 10 18.46 -9.16 -0.07
N VAL A 11 18.49 -8.52 -1.24
CA VAL A 11 19.08 -9.11 -2.46
C VAL A 11 20.53 -9.55 -2.24
N LEU A 12 21.36 -8.66 -1.68
CA LEU A 12 22.79 -8.95 -1.44
C LEU A 12 23.01 -10.11 -0.46
N ARG A 13 22.02 -10.43 0.37
CA ARG A 13 22.07 -11.54 1.34
C ARG A 13 21.30 -12.78 0.88
N GLY A 14 20.77 -12.80 -0.34
CA GLY A 14 19.99 -13.92 -0.86
C GLY A 14 18.66 -14.12 -0.14
N ILE A 15 18.10 -13.06 0.45
CA ILE A 15 16.74 -13.09 1.00
C ILE A 15 15.76 -13.07 -0.16
N GLU A 16 14.85 -14.05 -0.20
CA GLU A 16 13.93 -14.25 -1.33
C GLU A 16 12.65 -13.41 -1.22
N ARG A 17 12.30 -12.94 -0.02
CA ARG A 17 11.06 -12.21 0.25
C ARG A 17 11.21 -11.13 1.31
N ALA A 18 10.68 -9.95 1.06
CA ALA A 18 10.63 -8.84 2.00
C ALA A 18 9.24 -8.18 1.99
N THR A 19 8.74 -7.81 3.17
CA THR A 19 7.42 -7.20 3.33
C THR A 19 7.53 -5.79 3.89
N HIS A 20 7.03 -4.81 3.16
CA HIS A 20 6.77 -3.48 3.67
C HIS A 20 5.49 -3.50 4.50
N VAL A 21 5.59 -3.05 5.75
CA VAL A 21 4.46 -2.88 6.66
C VAL A 21 4.43 -1.42 7.13
N GLY A 22 3.25 -0.79 7.06
CA GLY A 22 3.12 0.59 7.53
C GLY A 22 1.78 1.22 7.23
N MET A 23 1.67 2.50 7.62
CA MET A 23 0.44 3.29 7.49
C MET A 23 0.46 4.16 6.22
N VAL A 24 -0.73 4.67 5.87
CA VAL A 24 -1.01 5.50 4.68
C VAL A 24 0.07 6.53 4.38
N GLY A 25 0.49 7.33 5.37
CA GLY A 25 1.47 8.40 5.13
C GLY A 25 2.90 7.94 4.77
N LYS A 26 3.29 6.71 5.13
CA LYS A 26 4.57 6.11 4.69
C LYS A 26 4.40 5.43 3.33
N PHE A 27 3.27 4.76 3.14
CA PHE A 27 2.95 4.08 1.89
C PHE A 27 2.80 5.06 0.75
N SER A 28 2.18 6.23 0.96
CA SER A 28 2.08 7.26 -0.06
C SER A 28 3.46 7.69 -0.57
N LYS A 29 4.43 7.85 0.32
CA LYS A 29 5.80 8.22 -0.04
C LYS A 29 6.49 7.14 -0.85
N MET A 30 6.37 5.88 -0.43
CA MET A 30 6.97 4.76 -1.16
C MET A 30 6.30 4.54 -2.52
N ALA A 31 4.98 4.70 -2.61
CA ALA A 31 4.22 4.65 -3.86
C ALA A 31 4.60 5.77 -4.85
N MET A 32 5.16 6.88 -4.36
CA MET A 32 5.74 7.96 -5.17
C MET A 32 7.24 7.73 -5.46
N GLY A 33 7.83 6.60 -5.04
CA GLY A 33 9.24 6.28 -5.24
C GLY A 33 10.20 6.82 -4.17
N TYR A 34 9.69 7.43 -3.08
CA TYR A 34 10.53 7.94 -1.99
C TYR A 34 10.85 6.86 -0.94
N PHE A 35 11.99 6.18 -1.12
CA PHE A 35 12.45 5.09 -0.24
C PHE A 35 13.37 5.50 0.92
N VAL A 36 13.73 6.78 1.01
CA VAL A 36 14.32 7.40 2.22
C VAL A 36 13.23 8.25 2.86
N THR A 37 12.55 7.70 3.86
CA THR A 37 11.35 8.33 4.44
C THR A 37 11.64 9.24 5.63
N HIS A 38 12.92 9.46 5.97
CA HIS A 38 13.38 10.51 6.89
C HIS A 38 13.94 11.68 6.08
N VAL A 39 13.04 12.49 5.54
CA VAL A 39 13.35 13.86 5.14
C VAL A 39 12.53 14.73 6.07
N ALA A 40 13.20 15.53 6.91
CA ALA A 40 12.52 16.48 7.77
C ALA A 40 11.58 17.35 6.91
N GLY A 41 10.28 17.34 7.21
CA GLY A 41 9.32 18.28 6.63
C GLY A 41 8.41 17.78 5.50
N ASN A 42 8.56 16.57 4.94
CA ASN A 42 7.64 16.12 3.90
C ASN A 42 6.29 15.67 4.48
N LYS A 43 5.30 16.56 4.41
CA LYS A 43 3.88 16.28 4.63
C LYS A 43 3.42 15.15 3.71
N VAL A 44 2.31 14.50 4.07
CA VAL A 44 1.66 13.53 3.16
C VAL A 44 1.16 14.31 1.94
N ASP A 45 1.42 13.79 0.74
CA ASP A 45 0.88 14.35 -0.49
C ASP A 45 -0.56 13.85 -0.67
N THR A 46 -1.51 14.62 -0.15
CA THR A 46 -2.94 14.29 -0.18
C THR A 46 -3.56 14.53 -1.55
N THR A 47 -2.95 15.38 -2.39
CA THR A 47 -3.35 15.56 -3.79
C THR A 47 -3.05 14.30 -4.60
N PHE A 48 -1.85 13.73 -4.43
CA PHE A 48 -1.50 12.44 -5.01
C PHE A 48 -2.48 11.35 -4.59
N LEU A 49 -2.74 11.23 -3.28
CA LEU A 49 -3.66 10.21 -2.76
C LEU A 49 -5.11 10.41 -3.24
N ALA A 50 -5.59 11.65 -3.34
CA ALA A 50 -6.90 11.94 -3.92
C ALA A 50 -6.97 11.55 -5.40
N GLY A 51 -5.88 11.73 -6.16
CA GLY A 51 -5.77 11.25 -7.54
C GLY A 51 -5.92 9.74 -7.64
N LEU A 52 -5.32 8.98 -6.71
CA LEU A 52 -5.52 7.54 -6.63
C LEU A 52 -6.97 7.19 -6.26
N ALA A 53 -7.61 7.92 -5.33
CA ALA A 53 -9.01 7.71 -4.99
C ALA A 53 -9.92 7.89 -6.22
N GLY A 54 -9.61 8.88 -7.08
CA GLY A 54 -10.30 9.07 -8.35
C GLY A 54 -10.17 7.89 -9.31
N GLN A 55 -9.00 7.24 -9.36
CA GLN A 55 -8.82 6.00 -10.14
C GLN A 55 -9.64 4.84 -9.57
N CYS A 56 -9.93 4.87 -8.28
CA CYS A 56 -10.77 3.91 -7.57
C CYS A 56 -12.27 4.26 -7.60
N GLY A 57 -12.68 5.31 -8.32
CA GLY A 57 -14.08 5.67 -8.51
C GLY A 57 -14.62 6.75 -7.57
N ALA A 58 -13.79 7.37 -6.73
CA ALA A 58 -14.21 8.51 -5.93
C ALA A 58 -14.71 9.67 -6.81
N SER A 59 -15.80 10.33 -6.41
CA SER A 59 -16.31 11.51 -7.10
C SER A 59 -15.32 12.69 -7.02
N LYS A 60 -15.53 13.72 -7.82
CA LYS A 60 -14.67 14.92 -7.79
C LYS A 60 -14.82 15.69 -6.48
N GLU A 61 -16.02 15.68 -5.90
CA GLU A 61 -16.32 16.25 -4.60
C GLU A 61 -15.52 15.54 -3.50
N LEU A 62 -15.57 14.20 -3.48
CA LEU A 62 -14.83 13.39 -2.51
C LEU A 62 -13.32 13.56 -2.68
N GLN A 63 -12.80 13.54 -3.92
CA GLN A 63 -11.38 13.82 -4.19
C GLN A 63 -10.94 15.17 -3.60
N LYS A 64 -11.76 16.22 -3.74
CA LYS A 64 -11.47 17.56 -3.22
C LYS A 64 -11.45 17.58 -1.69
N GLU A 65 -12.41 16.91 -1.06
CA GLU A 65 -12.46 16.76 0.40
C GLU A 65 -11.22 16.05 0.94
N MET A 66 -10.88 14.90 0.34
CA MET A 66 -9.71 14.12 0.72
C MET A 66 -8.39 14.88 0.53
N ALA A 67 -8.26 15.64 -0.56
CA ALA A 67 -7.06 16.44 -0.84
C ALA A 67 -6.85 17.56 0.19
N ALA A 68 -7.91 18.06 0.82
CA ALA A 68 -7.84 19.13 1.83
C ALA A 68 -7.30 18.64 3.21
N THR A 69 -7.13 17.33 3.39
CA THR A 69 -6.57 16.79 4.63
C THR A 69 -5.09 17.16 4.82
N SER A 70 -4.62 17.15 6.06
CA SER A 70 -3.22 17.50 6.41
C SER A 70 -2.38 16.31 6.85
N SER A 71 -3.01 15.13 7.03
CA SER A 71 -2.34 13.92 7.51
C SER A 71 -2.89 12.68 6.80
N GLY A 72 -2.03 11.67 6.65
CA GLY A 72 -2.43 10.39 6.06
C GLY A 72 -3.45 9.63 6.90
N ARG A 73 -3.50 9.88 8.22
CA ARG A 73 -4.52 9.32 9.11
C ARG A 73 -5.89 9.87 8.77
N HIS A 74 -6.03 11.20 8.78
CA HIS A 74 -7.29 11.86 8.45
C HIS A 74 -7.74 11.52 7.01
N PHE A 75 -6.80 11.48 6.07
CA PHE A 75 -7.07 11.01 4.71
C PHE A 75 -7.66 9.59 4.70
N GLY A 76 -7.05 8.66 5.44
CA GLY A 76 -7.50 7.27 5.53
C GLY A 76 -8.87 7.13 6.20
N GLU A 77 -9.16 7.94 7.21
CA GLU A 77 -10.48 7.97 7.88
C GLU A 77 -11.58 8.39 6.90
N ILE A 78 -11.35 9.43 6.08
CA ILE A 78 -12.30 9.84 5.02
C ILE A 78 -12.47 8.74 3.97
N ALA A 79 -11.37 8.11 3.53
CA ALA A 79 -11.42 7.01 2.57
C ALA A 79 -12.29 5.85 3.07
N LEU A 80 -12.11 5.45 4.33
CA LEU A 80 -12.87 4.37 4.96
C LEU A 80 -14.35 4.71 5.10
N ALA A 81 -14.68 5.94 5.49
CA ALA A 81 -16.07 6.39 5.61
C ALA A 81 -16.82 6.44 4.26
N ASN A 82 -16.09 6.37 3.13
CA ASN A 82 -16.63 6.47 1.78
C ASN A 82 -16.32 5.22 0.92
N ASP A 83 -16.12 4.06 1.55
CA ASP A 83 -15.92 2.76 0.90
C ASP A 83 -14.72 2.70 -0.09
N GLN A 84 -13.71 3.56 0.10
CA GLN A 84 -12.52 3.63 -0.76
C GLN A 84 -11.44 2.63 -0.34
N LEU A 85 -11.78 1.37 -0.05
CA LEU A 85 -10.78 0.37 0.35
C LEU A 85 -9.81 -0.01 -0.80
N SER A 86 -10.30 -0.04 -2.04
CA SER A 86 -9.51 -0.38 -3.23
C SER A 86 -8.33 0.58 -3.46
N LEU A 87 -8.42 1.80 -2.95
CA LEU A 87 -7.33 2.79 -2.92
C LEU A 87 -6.09 2.27 -2.21
N PHE A 88 -6.26 1.62 -1.05
CA PHE A 88 -5.13 1.12 -0.26
C PHE A 88 -4.45 -0.07 -0.93
N THR A 89 -5.22 -0.90 -1.63
CA THR A 89 -4.70 -1.97 -2.48
C THR A 89 -3.91 -1.40 -3.66
N LEU A 90 -4.45 -0.41 -4.38
CA LEU A 90 -3.75 0.27 -5.47
C LEU A 90 -2.45 0.91 -5.00
N MET A 91 -2.48 1.65 -3.88
CA MET A 91 -1.29 2.24 -3.28
C MET A 91 -0.26 1.17 -2.90
N SER A 92 -0.70 0.03 -2.34
CA SER A 92 0.19 -1.07 -1.99
C SER A 92 0.83 -1.70 -3.24
N GLN A 93 0.08 -1.83 -4.34
CA GLN A 93 0.62 -2.27 -5.62
C GLN A 93 1.70 -1.31 -6.13
N MET A 94 1.44 0.00 -6.07
CA MET A 94 2.45 1.00 -6.44
C MET A 94 3.71 0.92 -5.58
N VAL A 95 3.59 0.63 -4.28
CA VAL A 95 4.77 0.39 -3.42
C VAL A 95 5.59 -0.79 -3.92
N CYS A 96 4.94 -1.90 -4.30
CA CYS A 96 5.62 -3.06 -4.90
C CYS A 96 6.32 -2.68 -6.21
N ASP A 97 5.62 -1.99 -7.10
CA ASP A 97 6.13 -1.59 -8.42
C ASP A 97 7.34 -0.66 -8.29
N GLU A 98 7.23 0.37 -7.44
CA GLU A 98 8.34 1.30 -7.16
C GLU A 98 9.52 0.60 -6.48
N SER A 99 9.26 -0.43 -5.67
CA SER A 99 10.31 -1.24 -5.05
C SER A 99 11.08 -2.06 -6.08
N HIS A 100 10.37 -2.66 -7.05
CA HIS A 100 10.98 -3.38 -8.17
C HIS A 100 11.74 -2.42 -9.09
N LYS A 101 11.20 -1.23 -9.40
CA LYS A 101 11.93 -0.18 -10.13
C LYS A 101 13.23 0.21 -9.43
N LEU A 102 13.20 0.34 -8.10
CA LEU A 102 14.39 0.65 -7.30
C LEU A 102 15.47 -0.46 -7.38
N LEU A 103 15.05 -1.72 -7.47
CA LEU A 103 15.94 -2.87 -7.57
C LEU A 103 16.51 -3.08 -8.98
N GLY A 104 15.82 -2.63 -10.02
CA GLY A 104 16.29 -2.75 -11.41
C GLY A 104 16.48 -4.21 -11.83
N ASP A 105 17.67 -4.54 -12.34
CA ASP A 105 18.02 -5.90 -12.79
C ASP A 105 17.92 -6.96 -11.68
N ASP A 106 17.93 -6.54 -10.41
CA ASP A 106 17.77 -7.41 -9.26
C ASP A 106 16.31 -7.66 -8.86
N ALA A 107 15.33 -7.03 -9.50
CA ALA A 107 13.91 -7.12 -9.10
C ALA A 107 13.39 -8.56 -9.03
N GLY A 108 13.78 -9.42 -9.98
CA GLY A 108 13.39 -10.83 -10.01
C GLY A 108 14.01 -11.68 -8.89
N LYS A 109 14.97 -11.16 -8.13
CA LYS A 109 15.66 -11.87 -7.03
C LYS A 109 14.96 -11.69 -5.68
N LEU A 110 13.98 -10.78 -5.58
CA LEU A 110 13.29 -10.48 -4.32
C LEU A 110 11.78 -10.31 -4.57
N ILE A 111 10.99 -11.16 -3.95
CA ILE A 111 9.55 -10.92 -3.80
C ILE A 111 9.37 -9.76 -2.84
N VAL A 112 8.63 -8.74 -3.28
CA VAL A 112 8.26 -7.60 -2.44
C VAL A 112 6.77 -7.66 -2.17
N ASP A 113 6.43 -7.59 -0.89
CA ASP A 113 5.06 -7.41 -0.42
C ASP A 113 4.89 -6.02 0.17
N ALA A 114 3.66 -5.52 0.12
CA ALA A 114 3.27 -4.28 0.77
C ALA A 114 1.93 -4.50 1.50
N MET A 115 1.87 -4.16 2.79
CA MET A 115 0.69 -4.26 3.64
C MET A 115 0.44 -2.93 4.35
N CYS A 116 -0.65 -2.26 3.99
CA CYS A 116 -1.07 -0.98 4.53
C CYS A 116 -2.05 -1.17 5.67
N PHE A 117 -1.78 -0.56 6.82
CA PHE A 117 -2.62 -0.63 8.02
C PHE A 117 -3.12 0.75 8.45
N ASP A 118 -4.23 0.77 9.17
CA ASP A 118 -4.66 1.96 9.90
C ASP A 118 -3.92 2.12 11.24
N PHE A 119 -4.40 3.03 12.07
CA PHE A 119 -3.81 3.32 13.37
C PHE A 119 -4.10 2.23 14.43
N ASP A 120 -5.21 1.51 14.29
CA ASP A 120 -5.66 0.49 15.23
C ASP A 120 -5.14 -0.92 14.85
N GLY A 121 -4.45 -1.03 13.72
CA GLY A 121 -3.82 -2.25 13.23
C GLY A 121 -4.72 -3.07 12.30
N ALA A 122 -5.81 -2.51 11.80
CA ALA A 122 -6.61 -3.15 10.77
C ALA A 122 -5.92 -3.06 9.41
N LEU A 123 -5.93 -4.17 8.65
CA LEU A 123 -5.35 -4.24 7.31
C LEU A 123 -6.29 -3.51 6.32
N LEU A 124 -5.79 -2.44 5.72
CA LEU A 124 -6.54 -1.61 4.76
C LEU A 124 -6.41 -2.10 3.32
N GLY A 125 -5.21 -2.56 2.96
CA GLY A 125 -4.92 -3.01 1.61
C GLY A 125 -3.52 -3.61 1.53
N TYR A 126 -3.31 -4.45 0.53
CA TYR A 126 -2.05 -5.16 0.36
C TYR A 126 -1.81 -5.52 -1.10
N ALA A 127 -0.55 -5.78 -1.43
CA ALA A 127 -0.14 -6.27 -2.74
C ALA A 127 1.14 -7.09 -2.63
N SER A 128 1.43 -7.87 -3.67
CA SER A 128 2.65 -8.67 -3.77
C SER A 128 3.14 -8.69 -5.21
N THR A 129 4.46 -8.72 -5.39
CA THR A 129 5.06 -9.06 -6.69
C THR A 129 5.07 -10.57 -6.95
N SER A 130 4.68 -11.39 -5.97
CA SER A 130 4.49 -12.83 -6.15
C SER A 130 3.13 -13.11 -6.78
N PRO A 131 3.05 -13.94 -7.85
CA PRO A 131 1.78 -14.42 -8.38
C PRO A 131 0.93 -15.20 -7.36
N GLY A 132 1.58 -15.78 -6.33
CA GLY A 132 0.91 -16.48 -5.25
C GLY A 132 0.36 -15.58 -4.14
N GLY A 133 0.52 -14.25 -4.25
CA GLY A 133 0.11 -13.30 -3.22
C GLY A 133 0.95 -13.40 -1.94
N ILE A 134 0.40 -12.89 -0.83
CA ILE A 134 1.03 -12.90 0.50
C ILE A 134 0.56 -14.14 1.29
N PRO A 135 1.45 -15.06 1.72
CA PRO A 135 1.12 -16.35 2.34
C PRO A 135 0.31 -16.33 3.65
N LEU A 136 -0.12 -15.17 4.14
CA LEU A 136 -0.79 -14.99 5.43
C LEU A 136 -2.00 -14.06 5.38
N VAL A 137 -2.30 -13.49 4.20
CA VAL A 137 -3.55 -12.73 4.04
C VAL A 137 -4.61 -13.72 3.59
N SER A 138 -5.53 -14.08 4.50
CA SER A 138 -6.66 -14.93 4.14
C SER A 138 -7.42 -14.28 2.99
N ALA A 139 -7.83 -15.07 1.99
CA ALA A 139 -8.85 -14.68 1.03
C ALA A 139 -10.21 -14.58 1.74
N SER A 140 -10.36 -13.66 2.69
CA SER A 140 -11.63 -13.42 3.37
C SER A 140 -12.50 -12.54 2.49
N GLY A 141 -13.19 -13.19 1.55
CA GLY A 141 -14.18 -12.56 0.68
C GLY A 141 -15.18 -13.53 0.04
N ALA A 142 -15.11 -14.84 0.30
CA ALA A 142 -16.14 -15.79 -0.13
C ALA A 142 -16.36 -16.85 0.95
N SER A 143 -17.42 -16.70 1.73
CA SER A 143 -18.01 -17.83 2.46
C SER A 143 -18.52 -18.83 1.42
N PRO A 144 -18.14 -20.12 1.46
CA PRO A 144 -18.89 -21.13 0.74
C PRO A 144 -20.25 -21.24 1.44
N GLY A 145 -21.31 -20.85 0.72
CA GLY A 145 -22.68 -21.07 1.17
C GLY A 145 -22.85 -22.55 1.52
N VAL A 146 -23.17 -22.83 2.79
CA VAL A 146 -23.61 -24.14 3.21
C VAL A 146 -24.98 -24.38 2.56
N SER A 147 -25.01 -25.24 1.55
CA SER A 147 -26.25 -25.78 1.00
C SER A 147 -26.85 -26.72 2.05
N HIS A 148 -27.93 -26.27 2.72
CA HIS A 148 -28.79 -27.17 3.46
C HIS A 148 -29.77 -27.82 2.49
N ASN A 149 -29.56 -29.10 2.22
CA ASN A 149 -30.60 -29.99 1.70
C ASN A 149 -31.68 -30.15 2.77
N GLY A 150 -32.93 -29.87 2.38
CA GLY A 150 -34.17 -30.22 3.07
C GLY A 150 -35.27 -30.38 2.03
#